data_AF-A0AAN8JGD7-F1
#
_entry.id   AF-A0AAN8JGD7-F1
#
_cell.length_a   1.000
_cell.length_b   1.000
_cell.length_c   1.000
_cell.angle_alpha   90.00
_cell.angle_beta   90.00
_cell.angle_gamma   90.00
#
_symmetry.space_group_name_H-M   'P 1'
#
loop_
_entity.id
_entity.type
_entity.pdbx_description
1 polymer ?
#
loop_
_entity_poly.entity_id
_entity_poly.type
_entity_poly.pdbx_seq_one_letter_code
_entity_poly.pdbx_strand_id
1 'polypeptide(L)'
;MGIPSITIACCLFLQALSRCEASEGSPSPIADSIVREAKSRIGETKWGIASNYSTGPNTDKYHLFVADVITEAGGSVPFWYFYRSPIGAGEWGSRWSFYLMFSPSWINVNSPLFGDVIGDGEIVGIVTGPNKTTHVAKHRVVENDWGFRPNQTLAFWRYVHFW
;
A
#
# COMPACT_ATOMS: atom_id res chain seq x y z
N MET A 1 23.76 49.19 -18.99
CA MET A 1 24.29 48.34 -17.90
C MET A 1 23.09 47.74 -17.19
N GLY A 2 22.86 46.44 -17.40
CA GLY A 2 21.74 45.70 -16.83
C GLY A 2 22.09 45.10 -15.49
N ILE A 3 21.11 45.03 -14.60
CA ILE A 3 21.13 44.19 -13.40
C ILE A 3 19.87 43.32 -13.50
N PRO A 4 19.99 41.97 -13.59
CA PRO A 4 18.83 41.11 -13.66
C PRO A 4 18.25 40.85 -12.27
N SER A 5 16.92 40.68 -12.27
CA SER A 5 16.02 40.24 -11.22
C SER A 5 16.60 39.23 -10.20
N ILE A 6 16.80 39.68 -8.96
CA ILE A 6 17.00 38.83 -7.77
C ILE A 6 15.65 38.65 -7.06
N THR A 7 14.64 38.16 -7.77
CA THR A 7 13.32 37.88 -7.15
C THR A 7 12.77 36.50 -7.50
N ILE A 8 13.30 35.84 -8.54
CA ILE A 8 12.78 34.55 -9.01
C ILE A 8 13.41 33.36 -8.25
N ALA A 9 14.61 33.51 -7.67
CA ALA A 9 15.29 32.42 -6.98
C ALA A 9 14.62 32.01 -5.65
N CYS A 10 13.83 32.88 -5.02
CA CYS A 10 13.17 32.58 -3.74
C CYS A 10 11.89 31.74 -3.92
N CYS A 11 11.19 31.85 -5.06
CA CYS A 11 9.97 31.07 -5.31
C CYS A 11 10.26 29.60 -5.67
N LEU A 12 11.40 29.31 -6.29
CA LEU A 12 11.74 27.94 -6.70
C LEU A 12 12.29 27.09 -5.54
N PHE A 13 12.94 27.71 -4.55
CA PHE A 13 13.40 27.00 -3.35
C PHE A 13 12.26 26.66 -2.38
N LEU A 14 11.19 27.48 -2.34
CA LEU A 14 10.00 27.16 -1.54
C LEU A 14 9.15 26.03 -2.13
N GLN A 15 9.12 25.86 -3.46
CA GLN A 15 8.39 24.75 -4.08
C GLN A 15 9.08 23.38 -3.89
N ALA A 16 10.41 23.36 -3.72
CA ALA A 16 11.16 22.14 -3.43
C ALA A 16 10.95 21.66 -1.98
N LEU A 17 10.80 22.58 -1.03
CA LEU A 17 10.50 22.23 0.38
C LEU A 17 9.03 21.82 0.58
N SER A 18 8.10 22.44 -0.15
CA SER A 18 6.66 22.10 -0.06
C SER A 18 6.32 20.69 -0.56
N ARG A 19 7.18 20.04 -1.35
CA ARG A 19 6.98 18.64 -1.80
C ARG A 19 7.53 17.60 -0.83
N CYS A 20 8.38 18.00 0.12
CA CYS A 20 8.92 17.09 1.13
C CYS A 20 7.93 16.87 2.29
N GLU A 21 7.00 17.79 2.49
CA GLU A 21 5.87 17.67 3.42
C GLU A 21 4.58 17.16 2.74
N ALA A 22 4.70 16.24 1.77
CA ALA A 22 3.63 15.25 1.54
C ALA A 22 3.61 14.23 2.71
N SER A 23 3.47 14.84 3.90
CA SER A 23 3.06 14.44 5.23
C SER A 23 2.68 12.98 5.37
N GLU A 24 3.49 12.23 6.15
CA GLU A 24 3.09 10.97 6.78
C GLU A 24 1.73 11.05 7.52
N GLY A 25 1.17 12.25 7.73
CA GLY A 25 -0.16 12.48 8.31
C GLY A 25 -1.30 12.70 7.33
N SER A 26 -1.07 12.78 6.01
CA SER A 26 -2.15 12.98 5.02
C SER A 26 -2.65 11.66 4.44
N PRO A 27 -3.97 11.45 4.27
CA PRO A 27 -4.51 10.23 3.68
C PRO A 27 -4.10 10.08 2.22
N SER A 28 -4.11 8.85 1.72
CA SER A 28 -3.93 8.58 0.29
C SER A 28 -5.01 9.31 -0.54
N PRO A 29 -4.69 9.85 -1.73
CA PRO A 29 -5.70 10.44 -2.62
C PRO A 29 -6.81 9.48 -3.03
N ILE A 30 -6.56 8.16 -2.92
CA ILE A 30 -7.54 7.11 -3.20
C ILE A 30 -7.90 6.25 -2.00
N ALA A 31 -7.62 6.73 -0.78
CA ALA A 31 -7.87 5.99 0.46
C ALA A 31 -9.31 5.44 0.52
N ASP A 32 -10.31 6.27 0.23
CA ASP A 32 -11.73 5.87 0.28
C ASP A 32 -12.07 4.78 -0.72
N SER A 33 -11.49 4.85 -1.93
CA SER A 33 -11.65 3.81 -2.95
C SER A 33 -10.98 2.51 -2.51
N ILE A 34 -9.74 2.56 -2.01
CA ILE A 34 -9.02 1.38 -1.50
C ILE A 34 -9.83 0.70 -0.40
N VAL A 35 -10.34 1.46 0.57
CA VAL A 35 -11.12 0.93 1.69
C VAL A 35 -12.44 0.33 1.21
N ARG A 36 -13.14 1.02 0.28
CA ARG A 36 -14.38 0.52 -0.32
C ARG A 36 -14.16 -0.80 -1.05
N GLU A 37 -13.15 -0.85 -1.91
CA GLU A 37 -12.81 -2.06 -2.67
C GLU A 37 -12.44 -3.19 -1.71
N ALA A 38 -11.53 -2.97 -0.76
CA ALA A 38 -11.16 -3.99 0.24
C ALA A 38 -12.37 -4.56 0.99
N LYS A 39 -13.26 -3.69 1.50
CA LYS A 39 -14.45 -4.11 2.24
C LYS A 39 -15.47 -4.84 1.36
N SER A 40 -15.62 -4.43 0.10
CA SER A 40 -16.55 -5.09 -0.83
C SER A 40 -16.18 -6.56 -1.09
N ARG A 41 -14.90 -6.91 -0.95
CA ARG A 41 -14.39 -8.28 -1.16
C ARG A 41 -14.54 -9.19 0.06
N ILE A 42 -14.99 -8.70 1.22
CA ILE A 42 -15.12 -9.53 2.42
C ILE A 42 -16.07 -10.70 2.13
N GLY A 43 -15.61 -11.91 2.45
CA GLY A 43 -16.33 -13.15 2.19
C GLY A 43 -16.01 -13.81 0.85
N GLU A 44 -15.38 -13.10 -0.10
CA GLU A 44 -14.98 -13.69 -1.37
C GLU A 44 -13.92 -14.77 -1.16
N THR A 45 -14.08 -15.88 -1.89
CA THR A 45 -13.18 -17.04 -1.82
C THR A 45 -12.07 -16.99 -2.85
N LYS A 46 -12.15 -16.09 -3.84
CA LYS A 46 -11.21 -15.98 -4.98
C LYS A 46 -9.76 -16.03 -4.53
N TRP A 47 -9.37 -15.19 -3.58
CA TRP A 47 -7.99 -15.12 -3.08
C TRP A 47 -7.71 -16.05 -1.90
N GLY A 48 -8.67 -16.85 -1.41
CA GLY A 48 -8.42 -17.79 -0.33
C GLY A 48 -7.23 -18.69 -0.63
N ILE A 49 -6.43 -19.04 0.39
CA ILE A 49 -5.27 -19.95 0.24
C ILE A 49 -5.73 -21.28 -0.39
N ALA A 50 -6.89 -21.79 0.00
CA ALA A 50 -7.49 -23.01 -0.53
C ALA A 50 -8.09 -22.88 -1.95
N SER A 51 -8.16 -21.67 -2.52
CA SER A 51 -8.72 -21.42 -3.86
C SER A 51 -7.76 -21.85 -4.96
N ASN A 52 -8.33 -22.33 -6.08
CA ASN A 52 -7.60 -22.66 -7.31
C ASN A 52 -7.20 -21.44 -8.16
N TYR A 53 -7.49 -20.22 -7.70
CA TYR A 53 -7.17 -18.99 -8.43
C TYR A 53 -5.66 -18.76 -8.58
N SER A 54 -5.23 -18.29 -9.76
CA SER A 54 -3.85 -17.88 -10.06
C SER A 54 -2.80 -18.96 -9.76
N THR A 55 -2.04 -18.82 -8.67
CA THR A 55 -0.97 -19.73 -8.24
C THR A 55 -1.48 -21.10 -7.76
N GLY A 56 -2.79 -21.31 -7.74
CA GLY A 56 -3.41 -22.59 -7.39
C GLY A 56 -3.66 -22.76 -5.88
N PRO A 57 -4.21 -23.92 -5.46
CA PRO A 57 -4.58 -24.17 -4.08
C PRO A 57 -3.36 -24.35 -3.18
N ASN A 58 -3.52 -24.04 -1.89
CA ASN A 58 -2.47 -24.12 -0.86
C ASN A 58 -1.28 -23.20 -1.10
N THR A 59 -1.52 -22.10 -1.81
CA THR A 59 -0.53 -21.03 -2.03
C THR A 59 -1.08 -19.70 -1.53
N ASP A 60 -0.19 -18.89 -0.98
CA ASP A 60 -0.53 -17.58 -0.44
C ASP A 60 -0.84 -16.58 -1.56
N LYS A 61 -1.96 -15.88 -1.42
CA LYS A 61 -2.47 -14.91 -2.42
C LYS A 61 -2.73 -13.54 -1.82
N TYR A 62 -2.20 -13.27 -0.61
CA TYR A 62 -2.35 -11.98 0.06
C TYR A 62 -1.91 -10.81 -0.84
N HIS A 63 -0.76 -10.96 -1.51
CA HIS A 63 -0.20 -9.96 -2.41
C HIS A 63 -1.05 -9.75 -3.67
N LEU A 64 -1.70 -10.80 -4.19
CA LEU A 64 -2.63 -10.69 -5.32
C LEU A 64 -3.91 -9.95 -4.91
N PHE A 65 -4.41 -10.20 -3.70
CA PHE A 65 -5.55 -9.48 -3.16
C PHE A 65 -5.26 -7.97 -3.03
N VAL A 66 -4.12 -7.61 -2.42
CA VAL A 66 -3.71 -6.21 -2.30
C VAL A 66 -3.54 -5.57 -3.67
N ALA A 67 -2.89 -6.27 -4.62
CA ALA A 67 -2.71 -5.77 -5.98
C ALA A 67 -4.04 -5.49 -6.69
N ASP A 68 -4.99 -6.43 -6.65
CA ASP A 68 -6.31 -6.29 -7.26
C ASP A 68 -7.05 -5.09 -6.63
N VAL A 69 -7.09 -4.99 -5.29
CA VAL A 69 -7.77 -3.89 -4.59
C VAL A 69 -7.17 -2.53 -4.94
N ILE A 70 -5.84 -2.39 -4.91
CA ILE A 70 -5.19 -1.11 -5.23
C ILE A 70 -5.45 -0.73 -6.69
N THR A 71 -5.36 -1.70 -7.61
CA THR A 71 -5.56 -1.46 -9.04
C THR A 71 -7.01 -1.06 -9.34
N GLU A 72 -7.99 -1.74 -8.72
CA GLU A 72 -9.41 -1.42 -8.85
C GLU A 72 -9.77 -0.07 -8.23
N ALA A 73 -9.04 0.35 -7.19
CA ALA A 73 -9.15 1.69 -6.62
C ALA A 73 -8.50 2.80 -7.49
N GLY A 74 -7.90 2.44 -8.63
CA GLY A 74 -7.23 3.35 -9.57
C GLY A 74 -5.73 3.53 -9.32
N GLY A 75 -5.17 2.84 -8.32
CA GLY A 75 -3.75 2.92 -7.98
C GLY A 75 -2.86 1.99 -8.80
N SER A 76 -1.59 1.90 -8.40
CA SER A 76 -0.58 1.04 -9.02
C SER A 76 0.28 0.36 -7.97
N VAL A 77 0.57 -0.93 -8.15
CA VAL A 77 1.50 -1.69 -7.30
C VAL A 77 2.79 -2.01 -8.04
N PRO A 78 3.94 -2.10 -7.36
CA PRO A 78 5.16 -2.58 -7.98
C PRO A 78 5.11 -4.10 -8.22
N PHE A 79 5.82 -4.52 -9.25
CA PHE A 79 5.95 -5.93 -9.67
C PHE A 79 7.40 -6.37 -9.54
N TRP A 80 7.61 -7.67 -9.35
CA TRP A 80 8.95 -8.25 -9.42
C TRP A 80 9.55 -8.02 -10.82
N TYR A 81 10.79 -7.55 -10.90
CA TYR A 81 11.38 -7.16 -12.19
C TYR A 81 11.41 -8.31 -13.22
N PHE A 82 11.62 -9.55 -12.77
CA PHE A 82 11.70 -10.74 -13.62
C PHE A 82 10.42 -11.58 -13.67
N TYR A 83 9.40 -11.26 -12.85
CA TYR A 83 8.15 -12.03 -12.78
C TYR A 83 6.96 -11.11 -13.00
N ARG A 84 5.99 -11.53 -13.81
CA ARG A 84 4.74 -10.78 -14.03
C ARG A 84 3.76 -10.89 -12.83
N SER A 85 4.31 -10.87 -11.63
CA SER A 85 3.58 -10.95 -10.37
C SER A 85 3.82 -9.70 -9.53
N PRO A 86 2.80 -9.19 -8.82
CA PRO A 86 3.00 -8.17 -7.80
C PRO A 86 4.03 -8.62 -6.76
N ILE A 87 4.69 -7.65 -6.13
CA ILE A 87 5.64 -7.94 -5.03
C ILE A 87 4.97 -8.71 -3.90
N GLY A 88 5.71 -9.63 -3.29
CA GLY A 88 5.20 -10.54 -2.25
C GLY A 88 5.04 -9.90 -0.87
N ALA A 89 4.49 -10.65 0.08
CA ALA A 89 4.31 -10.20 1.46
C ALA A 89 5.63 -9.78 2.14
N GLY A 90 6.75 -10.43 1.80
CA GLY A 90 8.08 -10.09 2.29
C GLY A 90 8.49 -8.64 1.98
N GLU A 91 8.14 -8.14 0.80
CA GLU A 91 8.41 -6.75 0.42
C GLU A 91 7.46 -5.79 1.14
N TRP A 92 6.16 -6.10 1.18
CA TRP A 92 5.19 -5.27 1.90
C TRP A 92 5.45 -5.17 3.41
N GLY A 93 6.00 -6.21 4.03
CA GLY A 93 6.38 -6.23 5.44
C GLY A 93 7.75 -5.63 5.75
N SER A 94 8.55 -5.32 4.73
CA SER A 94 9.84 -4.66 4.91
C SER A 94 9.69 -3.16 4.79
N ARG A 95 10.11 -2.39 5.80
CA ARG A 95 10.20 -0.92 5.72
C ARG A 95 11.27 -0.45 4.73
N TRP A 96 12.17 -1.35 4.34
CA TRP A 96 13.31 -1.11 3.45
C TRP A 96 13.16 -1.82 2.11
N SER A 97 11.93 -2.11 1.70
CA SER A 97 11.66 -2.74 0.40
C SER A 97 12.20 -1.86 -0.73
N PHE A 98 13.13 -2.41 -1.51
CA PHE A 98 13.68 -1.73 -2.68
C PHE A 98 12.57 -1.37 -3.68
N TYR A 99 11.60 -2.27 -3.90
CA TYR A 99 10.51 -2.05 -4.84
C TYR A 99 9.59 -0.91 -4.43
N LEU A 100 9.35 -0.73 -3.13
CA LEU A 100 8.46 0.31 -2.62
C LEU A 100 9.20 1.64 -2.43
N MET A 101 10.43 1.63 -1.92
CA MET A 101 11.23 2.85 -1.74
C MET A 101 11.56 3.56 -3.06
N PHE A 102 11.78 2.80 -4.13
CA PHE A 102 12.06 3.36 -5.46
C PHE A 102 10.81 3.56 -6.32
N SER A 103 9.62 3.27 -5.78
CA SER A 103 8.36 3.59 -6.45
C SER A 103 7.89 4.99 -6.05
N PRO A 104 7.71 5.93 -7.01
CA PRO A 104 7.24 7.28 -6.71
C PRO A 104 5.82 7.33 -6.14
N SER A 105 5.07 6.23 -6.27
CA SER A 105 3.67 6.15 -5.82
C SER A 105 3.50 5.69 -4.37
N TRP A 106 4.57 5.28 -3.68
CA TRP A 106 4.48 4.69 -2.34
C TRP A 106 5.45 5.34 -1.37
N ILE A 107 4.99 5.58 -0.14
CA ILE A 107 5.83 6.02 0.97
C ILE A 107 5.64 5.08 2.17
N ASN A 108 6.72 4.84 2.92
CA ASN A 108 6.62 4.15 4.20
C ASN A 108 6.10 5.14 5.25
N VAL A 109 5.18 4.71 6.13
CA VAL A 109 4.62 5.55 7.19
C VAL A 109 4.70 4.86 8.54
N ASN A 110 4.86 5.65 9.61
CA ASN A 110 4.87 5.13 10.98
C ASN A 110 3.48 5.14 11.65
N SER A 111 2.59 6.02 11.17
CA SER A 111 1.22 6.16 11.67
C SER A 111 0.25 5.79 10.55
N PRO A 112 -0.32 4.56 10.57
CA PRO A 112 -1.20 4.12 9.51
C PRO A 112 -2.53 4.87 9.51
N LEU A 113 -3.02 5.15 8.31
CA LEU A 113 -4.35 5.64 8.01
C LEU A 113 -5.13 4.59 7.22
N PHE A 114 -6.44 4.81 7.07
CA PHE A 114 -7.25 3.90 6.28
C PHE A 114 -6.83 3.95 4.81
N GLY A 115 -6.80 2.78 4.17
CA GLY A 115 -6.31 2.62 2.81
C GLY A 115 -4.81 2.33 2.72
N ASP A 116 -4.05 2.46 3.82
CA ASP A 116 -2.66 2.03 3.83
C ASP A 116 -2.56 0.50 3.72
N VAL A 117 -1.51 0.03 3.05
CA VAL A 117 -1.14 -1.39 3.02
C VAL A 117 -0.33 -1.70 4.28
N ILE A 118 -0.63 -2.82 4.92
CA ILE A 118 0.02 -3.30 6.15
C ILE A 118 0.62 -4.68 5.89
N GLY A 119 1.87 -4.90 6.30
CA GLY A 119 2.55 -6.19 6.16
C GLY A 119 3.46 -6.52 7.35
N ASP A 120 3.66 -7.82 7.63
CA ASP A 120 4.66 -8.32 8.59
C ASP A 120 5.76 -9.19 7.96
N GLY A 121 5.70 -9.40 6.65
CA GLY A 121 6.64 -10.19 5.86
C GLY A 121 6.08 -11.55 5.45
N GLU A 122 5.04 -12.02 6.14
CA GLU A 122 4.33 -13.27 5.85
C GLU A 122 2.91 -12.99 5.34
N ILE A 123 2.22 -12.07 6.01
CA ILE A 123 0.86 -11.66 5.69
C ILE A 123 0.86 -10.19 5.27
N VAL A 124 0.00 -9.86 4.31
CA VAL A 124 -0.27 -8.49 3.89
C VAL A 124 -1.78 -8.26 3.82
N GLY A 125 -2.21 -7.05 4.17
CA GLY A 125 -3.58 -6.62 4.13
C GLY A 125 -3.70 -5.12 3.93
N ILE A 126 -4.92 -4.62 4.11
CA ILE A 126 -5.25 -3.20 3.99
C ILE A 126 -5.84 -2.73 5.31
N VAL A 127 -5.42 -1.57 5.79
CA VAL A 127 -6.01 -0.92 6.97
C VAL A 127 -7.38 -0.38 6.60
N THR A 128 -8.46 -0.94 7.14
CA THR A 128 -9.84 -0.61 6.77
C THR A 128 -10.66 0.03 7.89
N GLY A 129 -10.06 0.18 9.07
CA GLY A 129 -10.66 0.84 10.23
C GLY A 129 -9.68 0.94 11.40
N PRO A 130 -10.10 1.52 12.53
CA PRO A 130 -9.25 1.65 13.71
C PRO A 130 -8.79 0.28 14.20
N ASN A 131 -7.48 0.02 14.15
CA ASN A 131 -6.87 -1.27 14.46
C ASN A 131 -7.55 -2.46 13.75
N LYS A 132 -8.05 -2.24 12.53
CA LYS A 132 -8.73 -3.25 11.71
C LYS A 132 -8.06 -3.35 10.36
N THR A 133 -7.92 -4.59 9.91
CA THR A 133 -7.45 -4.89 8.55
C THR A 133 -8.49 -5.68 7.79
N THR A 134 -8.44 -5.58 6.47
CA THR A 134 -9.02 -6.57 5.57
C THR A 134 -7.89 -7.30 4.87
N HIS A 135 -7.90 -8.62 4.91
CA HIS A 135 -6.87 -9.47 4.32
C HIS A 135 -7.46 -10.83 3.96
N VAL A 136 -6.65 -11.65 3.31
CA VAL A 136 -7.01 -13.01 2.91
C VAL A 136 -6.80 -13.96 4.09
N ALA A 137 -7.76 -14.82 4.40
CA ALA A 137 -7.55 -15.99 5.26
C ALA A 137 -7.55 -17.27 4.43
N LYS A 138 -7.42 -18.43 5.09
CA LYS A 138 -7.34 -19.75 4.44
C LYS A 138 -8.43 -19.98 3.39
N HIS A 139 -9.66 -19.55 3.65
CA HIS A 139 -10.81 -19.86 2.80
C HIS A 139 -11.44 -18.65 2.11
N ARG A 140 -11.23 -17.44 2.61
CA ARG A 140 -11.93 -16.23 2.14
C ARG A 140 -11.23 -14.97 2.62
N VAL A 141 -11.60 -13.83 2.05
CA VAL A 141 -11.27 -12.51 2.59
C VAL A 141 -12.04 -12.27 3.89
N VAL A 142 -11.38 -11.72 4.90
CA VAL A 142 -11.92 -11.49 6.25
C VAL A 142 -11.55 -10.10 6.76
N GLU A 143 -12.38 -9.55 7.65
CA GLU A 143 -12.06 -8.35 8.42
C GLU A 143 -11.59 -8.73 9.82
N ASN A 144 -10.56 -8.04 10.31
CA ASN A 144 -10.09 -8.06 11.70
C ASN A 144 -9.55 -9.41 12.22
N ASP A 145 -9.13 -10.31 11.33
CA ASP A 145 -8.55 -11.61 11.71
C ASP A 145 -7.02 -11.53 11.96
N TRP A 146 -6.34 -10.46 11.51
CA TRP A 146 -4.88 -10.28 11.60
C TRP A 146 -4.47 -8.79 11.61
N GLY A 147 -3.24 -8.51 12.05
CA GLY A 147 -2.67 -7.17 12.16
C GLY A 147 -2.99 -6.49 13.50
N PHE A 148 -2.16 -5.53 13.89
CA PHE A 148 -2.28 -4.80 15.16
C PHE A 148 -2.32 -5.70 16.41
N ARG A 149 -1.69 -6.88 16.35
CA ARG A 149 -1.53 -7.78 17.51
C ARG A 149 -0.21 -7.50 18.23
N PRO A 150 -0.12 -7.79 19.54
CA PRO A 150 1.15 -7.72 20.26
C PRO A 150 2.22 -8.57 19.58
N ASN A 151 3.47 -8.12 19.65
CA ASN A 151 4.67 -8.81 19.12
C ASN A 151 4.74 -8.95 17.58
N GLN A 152 3.97 -8.15 16.83
CA GLN A 152 4.14 -8.05 15.38
C GLN A 152 5.10 -6.90 15.01
N THR A 153 6.01 -7.17 14.09
CA THR A 153 6.80 -6.12 13.42
C THR A 153 6.07 -5.74 12.13
N LEU A 154 5.42 -4.59 12.14
CA LEU A 154 4.59 -4.14 11.04
C LEU A 154 5.30 -3.04 10.22
N ALA A 155 5.14 -3.13 8.90
CA ALA A 155 5.39 -2.05 7.96
C ALA A 155 4.07 -1.55 7.38
N PHE A 156 4.01 -0.24 7.14
CA PHE A 156 2.85 0.43 6.56
C PHE A 156 3.29 1.22 5.34
N TRP A 157 2.52 1.10 4.26
CA TRP A 157 2.81 1.73 2.98
C TRP A 157 1.60 2.50 2.49
N ARG A 158 1.80 3.79 2.24
CA ARG A 158 0.75 4.70 1.76
C ARG A 158 0.94 4.99 0.29
N TYR A 159 -0.15 4.88 -0.48
CA TYR A 159 -0.19 5.30 -1.87
C TYR A 159 -0.32 6.83 -1.94
N VAL A 160 0.52 7.51 -2.71
CA VAL A 160 0.60 8.99 -2.75
C VAL A 160 0.56 9.60 -4.14
N HIS A 161 0.42 8.81 -5.20
CA HIS A 161 0.41 9.33 -6.56
C HIS A 161 -0.90 10.07 -6.87
N PHE A 162 -0.79 11.24 -7.53
CA PHE A 162 -1.90 12.01 -8.08
C PHE A 162 -1.84 11.97 -9.61
N TRP A 163 -2.96 11.70 -10.26
CA TRP A 163 -3.13 11.82 -11.72
C TRP A 163 -3.34 13.27 -12.15
#